data_AF-A0A444UCI3-F1
#
_entry.id   AF-A0A444UCI3-F1
#
_cell.length_a   1.000
_cell.length_b   1.000
_cell.length_c   1.000
_cell.angle_alpha   90.00
_cell.angle_beta   90.00
_cell.angle_gamma   90.00
#
_symmetry.space_group_name_H-M   'P 1'
#
loop_
_entity.id
_entity.type
_entity.pdbx_description
1 polymer ?
#
loop_
_entity_poly.entity_id
_entity_poly.type
_entity_poly.pdbx_seq_one_letter_code
_entity_poly.pdbx_strand_id
1 'polypeptide(L)'
;MAGKSPGPFPNCDWRFNEFPNPAAHALHVTCVELMALAVPGKDVGNALLSVVLKSQPLVPRENITAWMNAIGLVITALPEPYWIVLHDRIVNVVNSPTLTTETEWVGYPFQLFDFTACHQSYSEMYCSYVLALAHAVWHHSSIGQLSLIPKFLSEVLKPIVKTEFQLLYVYHLVGPFLQRFQQERTRCMLEIGVAFYEMLQNVDHYSKHLNYMDPICDFLYHVKYMFTGDSVKEQGGMDRTPWKVKKVRLEPPRSHCPGGNRQQERASPERSQSGRCRGRDQPQAARPKWSKENTWGQENSQAE
;
A
#
# COMPACT_ATOMS: atom_id res chain seq x y z
N MET A 1 23.04 2.11 10.43
CA MET A 1 24.40 1.52 10.32
C MET A 1 24.57 0.47 11.40
N ALA A 2 25.10 -0.70 11.09
CA ALA A 2 25.19 -1.84 12.00
C ALA A 2 26.26 -1.72 13.12
N GLY A 3 26.67 -0.50 13.50
CA GLY A 3 27.58 -0.25 14.63
C GLY A 3 28.90 -1.04 14.62
N LYS A 4 29.55 -1.18 13.45
CA LYS A 4 30.76 -2.01 13.30
C LYS A 4 32.04 -1.29 13.77
N SER A 5 33.00 -2.08 14.25
CA SER A 5 34.37 -1.66 14.58
C SER A 5 35.39 -2.45 13.74
N PRO A 6 36.27 -1.80 12.95
CA PRO A 6 36.28 -0.37 12.66
C PRO A 6 35.08 0.04 11.78
N GLY A 7 34.57 1.26 12.00
CA GLY A 7 33.52 1.86 11.18
C GLY A 7 34.08 2.40 9.85
N PRO A 8 33.24 2.55 8.81
CA PRO A 8 33.67 3.07 7.51
C PRO A 8 34.06 4.55 7.55
N PHE A 9 33.52 5.31 8.52
CA PHE A 9 33.88 6.69 8.79
C PHE A 9 34.51 6.80 10.19
N PRO A 10 35.51 7.68 10.39
CA PRO A 10 36.04 7.94 11.72
C PRO A 10 34.95 8.53 12.61
N ASN A 11 34.94 8.14 13.89
CA ASN A 11 34.04 8.74 14.87
C ASN A 11 34.51 10.14 15.25
N CYS A 12 33.59 11.09 15.40
CA CYS A 12 33.87 12.46 15.83
C CYS A 12 32.92 12.91 16.95
N ASP A 13 33.21 14.03 17.60
CA ASP A 13 32.29 14.63 18.58
C ASP A 13 31.14 15.33 17.85
N TRP A 14 30.02 14.62 17.68
CA TRP A 14 28.85 15.07 16.92
C TRP A 14 28.21 16.36 17.45
N ARG A 15 28.51 16.79 18.69
CA ARG A 15 28.03 18.07 19.24
C ARG A 15 28.61 19.29 18.53
N PHE A 16 29.79 19.13 17.93
CA PHE A 16 30.52 20.18 17.23
C PHE A 16 30.57 19.95 15.71
N ASN A 17 29.75 19.03 15.20
CA ASN A 17 29.64 18.76 13.76
C ASN A 17 28.28 19.24 13.25
N GLU A 18 28.20 19.48 11.94
CA GLU A 18 26.94 19.86 11.27
C GLU A 18 25.89 18.75 11.31
N PHE A 19 26.33 17.49 11.44
CA PHE A 19 25.46 16.32 11.52
C PHE A 19 25.28 15.85 12.97
N PRO A 20 24.05 15.46 13.37
CA PRO A 20 23.77 15.06 14.74
C PRO A 20 24.29 13.65 15.09
N ASN A 21 24.64 12.82 14.10
CA ASN A 21 25.07 11.44 14.31
C ASN A 21 25.79 10.86 13.06
N PRO A 22 26.49 9.71 13.20
CA PRO A 22 27.24 9.10 12.09
C PRO A 22 26.39 8.71 10.88
N ALA A 23 25.13 8.32 11.09
CA ALA A 23 24.25 7.90 10.00
C ALA A 23 23.80 9.09 9.14
N ALA A 24 23.47 10.22 9.79
CA ALA A 24 23.15 11.46 9.10
C ALA A 24 24.36 11.96 8.29
N HIS A 25 25.56 11.93 8.87
CA HIS A 25 26.79 12.26 8.15
C HIS A 25 27.00 11.36 6.94
N ALA A 26 27.02 10.03 7.15
CA ALA A 26 27.23 9.05 6.09
C ALA A 26 26.22 9.21 4.93
N LEU A 27 24.95 9.48 5.23
CA LEU A 27 23.93 9.70 4.23
C LEU A 27 24.24 10.93 3.36
N HIS A 28 24.48 12.08 3.99
CA HIS A 28 24.63 13.34 3.25
C HIS A 28 25.93 13.38 2.45
N VAL A 29 27.05 12.91 3.00
CA VAL A 29 28.31 12.88 2.24
C VAL A 29 28.23 11.93 1.04
N THR A 30 27.53 10.79 1.19
CA THR A 30 27.28 9.87 0.08
C THR A 30 26.43 10.55 -1.01
N CYS A 31 25.36 11.25 -0.63
CA CYS A 31 24.52 11.96 -1.60
C CYS A 31 25.29 13.07 -2.32
N VAL A 32 26.11 13.84 -1.61
CA VAL A 32 26.97 14.90 -2.19
C VAL A 32 27.96 14.29 -3.18
N GLU A 33 28.62 13.19 -2.82
CA GLU A 33 29.55 12.50 -3.71
C GLU A 33 28.87 12.01 -4.99
N LEU A 34 27.68 11.38 -4.87
CA LEU A 34 26.90 10.90 -6.02
C LEU A 34 26.43 12.04 -6.94
N MET A 35 26.13 13.22 -6.39
CA MET A 35 25.77 14.41 -7.17
C MET A 35 26.98 15.10 -7.79
N ALA A 36 28.18 14.91 -7.25
CA ALA A 36 29.42 15.45 -7.79
C ALA A 36 29.96 14.64 -8.98
N LEU A 37 29.44 13.44 -9.22
CA LEU A 37 29.82 12.62 -10.38
C LEU A 37 29.42 13.32 -11.70
N ALA A 38 30.30 13.29 -12.69
CA ALA A 38 30.02 13.74 -14.05
C ALA A 38 29.17 12.71 -14.84
N VAL A 39 28.08 12.24 -14.22
CA VAL A 39 27.20 11.19 -14.72
C VAL A 39 25.74 11.65 -14.55
N PRO A 40 24.86 11.45 -15.55
CA PRO A 40 23.44 11.80 -15.42
C PRO A 40 22.77 11.10 -14.23
N GLY A 41 21.88 11.82 -13.53
CA GLY A 41 21.19 11.28 -12.36
C GLY A 41 20.39 9.99 -12.64
N LYS A 42 19.84 9.84 -13.86
CA LYS A 42 19.18 8.61 -14.31
C LYS A 42 20.12 7.40 -14.27
N ASP A 43 21.36 7.57 -14.69
CA ASP A 43 22.34 6.49 -14.76
C ASP A 43 22.84 6.13 -13.37
N VAL A 44 23.11 7.13 -12.53
CA VAL A 44 23.46 6.92 -11.12
C VAL A 44 22.34 6.22 -10.37
N GLY A 45 21.09 6.67 -10.54
CA GLY A 45 19.92 6.02 -9.94
C GLY A 45 19.77 4.56 -10.35
N ASN A 46 19.94 4.27 -11.65
CA ASN A 46 19.91 2.89 -12.16
C ASN A 46 21.05 2.03 -11.61
N ALA A 47 22.24 2.60 -11.42
CA ALA A 47 23.37 1.94 -10.81
C ALA A 47 23.07 1.60 -9.34
N LEU A 48 22.50 2.54 -8.57
CA LEU A 48 22.10 2.32 -7.18
C LEU A 48 21.10 1.18 -7.05
N LEU A 49 20.02 1.16 -7.86
CA LEU A 49 19.06 0.06 -7.82
C LEU A 49 19.72 -1.28 -8.20
N SER A 50 20.66 -1.27 -9.15
CA SER A 50 21.36 -2.47 -9.60
C SER A 50 22.27 -3.10 -8.54
N VAL A 51 22.61 -2.40 -7.46
CA VAL A 51 23.41 -2.94 -6.34
C VAL A 51 22.71 -4.15 -5.69
N VAL A 52 21.38 -4.12 -5.59
CA VAL A 52 20.58 -5.19 -4.96
C VAL A 52 19.74 -5.98 -5.96
N LEU A 53 19.46 -5.41 -7.15
CA LEU A 53 18.68 -6.09 -8.18
C LEU A 53 19.51 -7.00 -9.10
N LYS A 54 20.84 -6.92 -9.02
CA LYS A 54 21.76 -7.81 -9.72
C LYS A 54 22.64 -8.51 -8.69
N SER A 55 23.03 -9.75 -8.98
CA SER A 55 23.98 -10.48 -8.14
C SER A 55 25.31 -9.73 -8.11
N GLN A 56 25.69 -9.26 -6.93
CA GLN A 56 26.94 -8.53 -6.69
C GLN A 56 27.75 -9.29 -5.64
N PRO A 57 29.02 -9.64 -5.90
CA PRO A 57 29.82 -10.48 -5.00
C PRO A 57 30.10 -9.81 -3.65
N LEU A 58 30.07 -8.47 -3.59
CA LEU A 58 30.34 -7.69 -2.38
C LEU A 58 29.10 -7.46 -1.51
N VAL A 59 27.90 -7.80 -2.01
CA VAL A 59 26.63 -7.59 -1.30
C VAL A 59 26.19 -8.93 -0.70
N PRO A 60 26.40 -9.17 0.61
CA PRO A 60 25.99 -10.41 1.25
C PRO A 60 24.46 -10.56 1.22
N ARG A 61 23.99 -11.73 0.81
CA ARG A 61 22.57 -12.06 0.66
C ARG A 61 21.83 -11.93 1.99
N GLU A 62 22.46 -12.36 3.08
CA GLU A 62 21.88 -12.40 4.43
C GLU A 62 21.49 -11.01 4.95
N ASN A 63 22.11 -9.94 4.41
CA ASN A 63 21.88 -8.57 4.83
C ASN A 63 21.22 -7.72 3.73
N ILE A 64 20.66 -8.32 2.69
CA ILE A 64 20.13 -7.62 1.52
C ILE A 64 19.06 -6.57 1.89
N THR A 65 18.26 -6.80 2.93
CA THR A 65 17.24 -5.85 3.40
C THR A 65 17.88 -4.58 3.97
N ALA A 66 19.02 -4.69 4.63
CA ALA A 66 19.78 -3.53 5.11
C ALA A 66 20.35 -2.70 3.94
N TRP A 67 20.76 -3.36 2.84
CA TRP A 67 21.17 -2.69 1.62
C TRP A 67 20.01 -1.99 0.92
N MET A 68 18.85 -2.65 0.78
CA MET A 68 17.63 -2.03 0.26
C MET A 68 17.22 -0.81 1.07
N ASN A 69 17.29 -0.89 2.40
CA ASN A 69 17.02 0.23 3.30
C ASN A 69 17.99 1.40 3.10
N ALA A 70 19.29 1.12 2.97
CA ALA A 70 20.30 2.15 2.70
C ALA A 70 20.10 2.81 1.34
N ILE A 71 19.82 2.02 0.30
CA ILE A 71 19.49 2.55 -1.04
C ILE A 71 18.23 3.41 -0.98
N GLY A 72 17.20 2.97 -0.26
CA GLY A 72 15.98 3.74 -0.05
C GLY A 72 16.26 5.12 0.56
N LEU A 73 17.04 5.19 1.64
CA LEU A 73 17.45 6.45 2.27
C LEU A 73 18.27 7.35 1.33
N VAL A 74 19.27 6.78 0.64
CA VAL A 74 20.16 7.54 -0.25
C VAL A 74 19.39 8.07 -1.45
N ILE A 75 18.65 7.22 -2.16
CA ILE A 75 18.03 7.59 -3.43
C ILE A 75 16.89 8.59 -3.23
N THR A 76 16.16 8.53 -2.10
CA THR A 76 15.07 9.50 -1.83
C THR A 76 15.59 10.86 -1.37
N ALA A 77 16.82 10.93 -0.87
CA ALA A 77 17.51 12.18 -0.55
C ALA A 77 18.13 12.87 -1.79
N LEU A 78 18.20 12.16 -2.93
CA LEU A 78 18.70 12.70 -4.19
C LEU A 78 17.59 13.39 -5.01
N PRO A 79 17.94 14.27 -5.97
CA PRO A 79 16.98 14.91 -6.87
C PRO A 79 16.14 13.92 -7.70
N GLU A 80 15.02 14.40 -8.25
CA GLU A 80 14.05 13.59 -9.04
C GLU A 80 14.66 12.66 -10.09
N PRO A 81 15.63 13.10 -10.92
CA PRO A 81 16.22 12.23 -11.95
C PRO A 81 16.84 10.93 -11.41
N TYR A 82 17.21 10.88 -10.13
CA TYR A 82 17.85 9.70 -9.51
C TYR A 82 16.83 8.65 -9.09
N TRP A 83 15.74 9.02 -8.43
CA TRP A 83 14.77 8.06 -7.90
C TRP A 83 13.61 7.74 -8.85
N ILE A 84 13.31 8.60 -9.83
CA ILE A 84 12.20 8.38 -10.77
C ILE A 84 12.39 7.09 -11.61
N VAL A 85 13.64 6.65 -11.78
CA VAL A 85 14.01 5.41 -12.50
C VAL A 85 13.43 4.14 -11.87
N LEU A 86 12.97 4.19 -10.62
CA LEU A 86 12.24 3.10 -10.00
C LEU A 86 10.94 2.78 -10.77
N HIS A 87 10.26 3.80 -11.31
CA HIS A 87 9.07 3.61 -12.13
C HIS A 87 9.37 2.76 -13.37
N ASP A 88 10.49 3.02 -14.05
CA ASP A 88 10.94 2.23 -15.20
C ASP A 88 11.18 0.76 -14.79
N ARG A 89 11.75 0.50 -13.60
CA ARG A 89 11.96 -0.87 -13.09
C ARG A 89 10.64 -1.59 -12.82
N ILE A 90 9.67 -0.91 -12.23
CA ILE A 90 8.32 -1.45 -11.99
C ILE A 90 7.63 -1.78 -13.33
N VAL A 91 7.68 -0.87 -14.31
CA VAL A 91 7.10 -1.10 -15.64
C VAL A 91 7.73 -2.31 -16.32
N ASN A 92 9.05 -2.47 -16.22
CA ASN A 92 9.74 -3.64 -16.76
C ASN A 92 9.28 -4.96 -16.11
N VAL A 93 9.02 -4.95 -14.80
CA VAL A 93 8.46 -6.12 -14.09
C VAL A 93 7.03 -6.40 -14.52
N VAL A 94 6.18 -5.37 -14.61
CA VAL A 94 4.78 -5.51 -15.04
C VAL A 94 4.70 -6.10 -16.46
N ASN A 95 5.61 -5.72 -17.36
CA ASN A 95 5.69 -6.28 -18.72
C ASN A 95 6.51 -7.58 -18.81
N SER A 96 6.99 -8.14 -17.70
CA SER A 96 7.79 -9.35 -17.72
C SER A 96 6.95 -10.59 -18.04
N PRO A 97 7.51 -11.61 -18.71
CA PRO A 97 6.83 -12.86 -19.00
C PRO A 97 6.21 -13.52 -17.77
N THR A 98 6.84 -13.35 -16.59
CA THR A 98 6.35 -13.86 -15.30
C THR A 98 4.96 -13.34 -14.94
N LEU A 99 4.63 -12.09 -15.31
CA LEU A 99 3.33 -11.48 -15.01
C LEU A 99 2.40 -11.46 -16.22
N THR A 100 2.92 -11.48 -17.44
CA THR A 100 2.10 -11.42 -18.66
C THR A 100 1.60 -12.78 -19.15
N THR A 101 2.29 -13.87 -18.80
CA THR A 101 1.96 -15.20 -19.32
C THR A 101 0.98 -15.90 -18.38
N GLU A 102 -0.17 -16.32 -18.91
CA GLU A 102 -1.11 -17.24 -18.24
C GLU A 102 -0.57 -18.68 -18.23
N THR A 103 0.73 -18.88 -17.97
CA THR A 103 1.21 -20.21 -17.62
C THR A 103 0.64 -20.54 -16.25
N GLU A 104 -0.07 -21.67 -16.16
CA GLU A 104 -0.47 -22.28 -14.88
C GLU A 104 0.78 -22.47 -14.03
N TRP A 105 1.11 -21.46 -13.22
CA TRP A 105 2.18 -21.56 -12.27
C TRP A 105 1.74 -22.63 -11.28
N VAL A 106 2.53 -23.71 -11.15
CA VAL A 106 2.26 -24.81 -10.23
C VAL A 106 2.61 -24.34 -8.82
N GLY A 107 1.83 -23.39 -8.30
CA GLY A 107 2.08 -22.72 -7.02
C GLY A 107 1.13 -21.55 -6.76
N TYR A 108 1.07 -21.11 -5.51
CA TYR A 108 0.27 -19.95 -5.11
C TYR A 108 0.98 -18.66 -5.54
N PRO A 109 0.40 -17.81 -6.41
CA PRO A 109 1.12 -16.70 -7.05
C PRO A 109 1.62 -15.66 -6.06
N PHE A 110 1.05 -15.61 -4.86
CA PHE A 110 1.51 -14.72 -3.79
C PHE A 110 2.93 -15.05 -3.31
N GLN A 111 3.40 -16.28 -3.51
CA GLN A 111 4.80 -16.63 -3.26
C GLN A 111 5.77 -15.87 -4.18
N LEU A 112 5.32 -15.48 -5.40
CA LEU A 112 6.10 -14.63 -6.31
C LEU A 112 6.32 -13.23 -5.76
N PHE A 113 5.46 -12.79 -4.84
CA PHE A 113 5.52 -11.46 -4.23
C PHE A 113 6.12 -11.50 -2.82
N ASP A 114 6.29 -12.69 -2.25
CA ASP A 114 6.99 -12.88 -0.99
C ASP A 114 8.51 -12.88 -1.22
N PHE A 115 9.10 -11.72 -0.97
CA PHE A 115 10.54 -11.52 -1.01
C PHE A 115 11.29 -12.50 -0.10
N THR A 116 10.80 -12.74 1.12
CA THR A 116 11.49 -13.57 2.11
C THR A 116 11.52 -15.02 1.66
N ALA A 117 10.38 -15.55 1.21
CA ALA A 117 10.30 -16.90 0.67
C ALA A 117 11.19 -17.07 -0.57
N CYS A 118 11.10 -16.14 -1.54
CA CYS A 118 11.92 -16.18 -2.76
C CYS A 118 13.43 -16.13 -2.45
N HIS A 119 13.82 -15.30 -1.49
CA HIS A 119 15.21 -15.11 -1.10
C HIS A 119 15.77 -16.34 -0.38
N GLN A 120 15.00 -16.90 0.57
CA GLN A 120 15.39 -18.09 1.33
C GLN A 120 15.43 -19.36 0.47
N SER A 121 14.56 -19.47 -0.53
CA SER A 121 14.54 -20.60 -1.46
C SER A 121 15.55 -20.50 -2.62
N TYR A 122 16.44 -19.49 -2.60
CA TYR A 122 17.43 -19.25 -3.67
C TYR A 122 16.82 -19.09 -5.08
N SER A 123 15.53 -18.74 -5.14
CA SER A 123 14.81 -18.55 -6.41
C SER A 123 15.13 -17.20 -7.03
N GLU A 124 15.42 -16.18 -6.20
CA GLU A 124 15.83 -14.82 -6.63
C GLU A 124 14.97 -14.23 -7.75
N MET A 125 13.65 -14.38 -7.61
CA MET A 125 12.72 -13.82 -8.58
C MET A 125 12.89 -12.30 -8.66
N TYR A 126 13.24 -11.81 -9.85
CA TYR A 126 13.49 -10.39 -10.09
C TYR A 126 12.29 -9.51 -9.70
N CYS A 127 11.06 -9.99 -9.90
CA CYS A 127 9.85 -9.26 -9.54
C CYS A 127 9.71 -9.02 -8.02
N SER A 128 10.06 -10.00 -7.18
CA SER A 128 9.98 -9.87 -5.71
C SER A 128 11.05 -8.93 -5.17
N TYR A 129 12.23 -8.92 -5.77
CA TYR A 129 13.31 -7.98 -5.41
C TYR A 129 12.96 -6.54 -5.78
N VAL A 130 12.40 -6.31 -6.96
CA VAL A 130 11.92 -4.97 -7.36
C VAL A 130 10.78 -4.51 -6.44
N LEU A 131 9.89 -5.41 -6.04
CA LEU A 131 8.80 -5.11 -5.10
C LEU A 131 9.36 -4.67 -3.73
N ALA A 132 10.25 -5.48 -3.15
CA ALA A 132 10.86 -5.18 -1.86
C ALA A 132 11.69 -3.88 -1.88
N LEU A 133 12.43 -3.64 -2.97
CA LEU A 133 13.18 -2.40 -3.14
C LEU A 133 12.25 -1.20 -3.31
N ALA A 134 11.17 -1.33 -4.08
CA ALA A 134 10.18 -0.26 -4.22
C ALA A 134 9.55 0.08 -2.86
N HIS A 135 9.25 -0.93 -2.04
CA HIS A 135 8.77 -0.71 -0.68
C HIS A 135 9.80 0.02 0.18
N ALA A 136 11.08 -0.35 0.14
CA ALA A 136 12.12 0.35 0.88
C ALA A 136 12.29 1.81 0.43
N VAL A 137 12.24 2.08 -0.87
CA VAL A 137 12.32 3.44 -1.42
C VAL A 137 11.09 4.26 -1.01
N TRP A 138 9.88 3.72 -1.17
CA TRP A 138 8.64 4.44 -0.82
C TRP A 138 8.46 4.65 0.68
N HIS A 139 8.99 3.76 1.50
CA HIS A 139 9.04 3.93 2.95
C HIS A 139 9.81 5.20 3.34
N HIS A 140 10.95 5.48 2.67
CA HIS A 140 11.79 6.66 2.93
C HIS A 140 11.44 7.88 2.06
N SER A 141 10.50 7.75 1.14
CA SER A 141 10.06 8.86 0.28
C SER A 141 9.24 9.84 1.09
N SER A 142 9.32 11.13 0.78
CA SER A 142 8.39 12.14 1.30
C SER A 142 6.98 11.96 0.70
N ILE A 143 5.95 12.53 1.35
CA ILE A 143 4.59 12.54 0.76
C ILE A 143 4.53 13.29 -0.58
N GLY A 144 5.45 14.25 -0.79
CA GLY A 144 5.61 14.95 -2.07
C GLY A 144 6.01 13.99 -3.18
N GLN A 145 7.04 13.17 -2.95
CA GLN A 145 7.47 12.13 -3.89
C GLN A 145 6.36 11.08 -4.11
N LEU A 146 5.73 10.59 -3.04
CA LEU A 146 4.65 9.59 -3.14
C LEU A 146 3.41 10.11 -3.87
N SER A 147 3.18 11.42 -3.91
CA SER A 147 2.03 12.00 -4.61
C SER A 147 2.09 11.86 -6.14
N LEU A 148 3.20 11.35 -6.69
CA LEU A 148 3.30 10.95 -8.09
C LEU A 148 2.68 9.58 -8.38
N ILE A 149 2.49 8.74 -7.35
CA ILE A 149 1.98 7.36 -7.50
C ILE A 149 0.59 7.31 -8.16
N PRO A 150 -0.41 8.13 -7.79
CA PRO A 150 -1.73 8.08 -8.45
C PRO A 150 -1.64 8.34 -9.97
N LYS A 151 -0.81 9.31 -10.37
CA LYS A 151 -0.56 9.63 -11.78
C LYS A 151 0.18 8.50 -12.48
N PHE A 152 1.22 7.95 -11.85
CA PHE A 152 1.95 6.79 -12.36
C PHE A 152 1.02 5.57 -12.57
N LEU A 153 0.13 5.28 -11.61
CA LEU A 153 -0.86 4.22 -11.74
C LEU A 153 -1.82 4.46 -12.90
N SER A 154 -2.36 5.68 -13.00
CA SER A 154 -3.43 5.99 -13.95
C SER A 154 -2.94 6.17 -15.39
N GLU A 155 -1.77 6.77 -15.58
CA GLU A 155 -1.23 7.12 -16.90
C GLU A 155 -0.23 6.10 -17.43
N VAL A 156 0.50 5.39 -16.56
CA VAL A 156 1.59 4.49 -16.98
C VAL A 156 1.21 3.02 -16.76
N LEU A 157 0.74 2.64 -15.58
CA LEU A 157 0.47 1.22 -15.28
C LEU A 157 -0.89 0.75 -15.81
N LYS A 158 -1.95 1.53 -15.64
CA LYS A 158 -3.30 1.16 -16.08
C LYS A 158 -3.39 0.73 -17.56
N PRO A 159 -2.72 1.38 -18.53
CA PRO A 159 -2.76 0.95 -19.93
C PRO A 159 -2.09 -0.41 -20.23
N ILE A 160 -1.14 -0.83 -19.40
CA ILE A 160 -0.34 -2.05 -19.61
C ILE A 160 -0.81 -3.24 -18.76
N VAL A 161 -1.54 -2.99 -17.67
CA VAL A 161 -2.11 -4.02 -16.80
C VAL A 161 -3.34 -4.64 -17.48
N LYS A 162 -3.18 -5.90 -17.91
CA LYS A 162 -4.16 -6.70 -18.65
C LYS A 162 -4.35 -8.10 -18.09
N THR A 163 -3.43 -8.60 -17.27
CA THR A 163 -3.52 -9.93 -16.65
C THR A 163 -3.77 -9.84 -15.14
N GLU A 164 -4.26 -10.94 -14.57
CA GLU A 164 -4.53 -11.04 -13.14
C GLU A 164 -3.25 -10.90 -12.28
N PHE A 165 -2.11 -11.45 -12.73
CA PHE A 165 -0.84 -11.34 -12.01
C PHE A 165 -0.28 -9.91 -11.99
N GLN A 166 -0.45 -9.17 -13.09
CA GLN A 166 -0.08 -7.75 -13.12
C GLN A 166 -0.90 -6.95 -12.11
N LEU A 167 -2.21 -7.20 -12.03
CA LEU A 167 -3.09 -6.53 -11.06
C LEU A 167 -2.68 -6.84 -9.62
N LEU A 168 -2.45 -8.12 -9.32
CA LEU A 168 -2.01 -8.53 -7.99
C LEU A 168 -0.66 -7.89 -7.62
N TYR A 169 0.28 -7.80 -8.56
CA TYR A 169 1.56 -7.12 -8.34
C TYR A 169 1.36 -5.65 -7.98
N VAL A 170 0.48 -4.93 -8.68
CA VAL A 170 0.15 -3.53 -8.38
C VAL A 170 -0.46 -3.38 -6.98
N TYR A 171 -1.33 -4.30 -6.57
CA TYR A 171 -1.90 -4.28 -5.22
C TYR A 171 -0.84 -4.52 -4.13
N HIS A 172 0.08 -5.46 -4.34
CA HIS A 172 1.20 -5.68 -3.41
C HIS A 172 2.15 -4.49 -3.36
N LEU A 173 2.34 -3.81 -4.49
CA LEU A 173 3.20 -2.64 -4.60
C LEU A 173 2.66 -1.46 -3.78
N VAL A 174 1.37 -1.13 -3.93
CA VAL A 174 0.79 0.11 -3.37
C VAL A 174 0.05 -0.12 -2.04
N GLY A 175 -0.51 -1.31 -1.82
CA GLY A 175 -1.31 -1.67 -0.65
C GLY A 175 -0.70 -1.26 0.70
N PRO A 176 0.58 -1.56 0.98
CA PRO A 176 1.22 -1.21 2.25
C PRO A 176 1.26 0.30 2.56
N PHE A 177 1.14 1.16 1.54
CA PHE A 177 1.26 2.61 1.69
C PHE A 177 -0.09 3.34 1.76
N LEU A 178 -1.22 2.62 1.65
CA LEU A 178 -2.56 3.21 1.67
C LEU A 178 -2.84 4.00 2.95
N GLN A 179 -2.43 3.47 4.11
CA GLN A 179 -2.59 4.16 5.39
C GLN A 179 -1.85 5.51 5.39
N ARG A 180 -0.65 5.55 4.81
CA ARG A 180 0.15 6.77 4.71
C ARG A 180 -0.53 7.81 3.83
N PHE A 181 -1.10 7.41 2.70
CA PHE A 181 -1.90 8.30 1.86
C PHE A 181 -3.16 8.79 2.57
N GLN A 182 -3.85 7.95 3.34
CA GLN A 182 -5.02 8.35 4.10
C GLN A 182 -4.68 9.46 5.11
N GLN A 183 -3.57 9.30 5.83
CA GLN A 183 -3.12 10.22 6.88
C GLN A 183 -2.52 11.52 6.34
N GLU A 184 -1.66 11.42 5.32
CA GLU A 184 -0.85 12.56 4.86
C GLU A 184 -1.45 13.25 3.63
N ARG A 185 -2.23 12.55 2.78
CA ARG A 185 -2.78 13.11 1.52
C ARG A 185 -3.98 12.36 0.96
N THR A 186 -5.14 12.50 1.61
CA THR A 186 -6.37 11.72 1.33
C THR A 186 -6.83 11.74 -0.14
N ARG A 187 -6.60 12.83 -0.87
CA ARG A 187 -6.90 12.91 -2.31
C ARG A 187 -6.20 11.80 -3.11
N CYS A 188 -4.92 11.57 -2.85
CA CYS A 188 -4.15 10.53 -3.53
C CYS A 188 -4.71 9.13 -3.22
N MET A 189 -5.17 8.89 -1.99
CA MET A 189 -5.80 7.63 -1.59
C MET A 189 -7.07 7.35 -2.42
N LEU A 190 -7.91 8.36 -2.65
CA LEU A 190 -9.11 8.21 -3.49
C LEU A 190 -8.76 7.94 -4.95
N GLU A 191 -7.80 8.69 -5.52
CA GLU A 191 -7.33 8.49 -6.89
C GLU A 191 -6.73 7.09 -7.09
N ILE A 192 -5.96 6.58 -6.11
CA ILE A 192 -5.45 5.20 -6.09
C ILE A 192 -6.60 4.19 -6.06
N GLY A 193 -7.60 4.41 -5.19
CA GLY A 193 -8.77 3.55 -5.09
C GLY A 193 -9.52 3.43 -6.41
N VAL A 194 -9.74 4.55 -7.11
CA VAL A 194 -10.34 4.55 -8.46
C VAL A 194 -9.46 3.77 -9.45
N ALA A 195 -8.15 4.02 -9.45
CA ALA A 195 -7.22 3.35 -10.35
C ALA A 195 -7.22 1.81 -10.17
N PHE A 196 -7.36 1.30 -8.94
CA PHE A 196 -7.50 -0.13 -8.68
C PHE A 196 -8.75 -0.72 -9.35
N TYR A 197 -9.91 -0.07 -9.22
CA TYR A 197 -11.13 -0.55 -9.86
C TYR A 197 -11.05 -0.48 -11.39
N GLU A 198 -10.45 0.58 -11.95
CA GLU A 198 -10.26 0.69 -13.40
C GLU A 198 -9.31 -0.38 -13.94
N MET A 199 -8.22 -0.70 -13.22
CA MET A 199 -7.32 -1.78 -13.59
C MET A 199 -8.00 -3.15 -13.49
N LEU A 200 -8.80 -3.41 -12.45
CA LEU A 200 -9.60 -4.64 -12.36
C LEU A 200 -10.59 -4.77 -13.53
N GLN A 201 -11.25 -3.68 -13.91
CA GLN A 201 -12.14 -3.67 -15.06
C GLN A 201 -11.39 -3.99 -16.36
N ASN A 202 -10.20 -3.43 -16.55
CA ASN A 202 -9.35 -3.75 -17.70
C ASN A 202 -8.99 -5.25 -17.70
N VAL A 203 -8.57 -5.81 -16.57
CA VAL A 203 -8.19 -7.23 -16.49
C VAL A 203 -9.39 -8.16 -16.75
N ASP A 204 -10.58 -7.89 -16.20
CA ASP A 204 -11.78 -8.69 -16.52
C ASP A 204 -12.16 -8.62 -18.01
N HIS A 205 -11.82 -7.53 -18.70
CA HIS A 205 -12.04 -7.42 -20.14
C HIS A 205 -11.05 -8.25 -20.98
N TYR A 206 -9.79 -8.33 -20.56
CA TYR A 206 -8.75 -9.07 -21.30
C TYR A 206 -8.61 -10.55 -20.90
N SER A 207 -9.05 -10.93 -19.70
CA SER A 207 -8.98 -12.30 -19.20
C SER A 207 -10.31 -13.04 -19.38
N LYS A 208 -10.24 -14.28 -19.87
CA LYS A 208 -11.44 -15.15 -20.01
C LYS A 208 -11.99 -15.57 -18.65
N HIS A 209 -11.09 -15.87 -17.72
CA HIS A 209 -11.38 -16.31 -16.35
C HIS A 209 -10.43 -15.59 -15.38
N LEU A 210 -10.93 -15.32 -14.17
CA LEU A 210 -10.14 -14.77 -13.07
C LEU A 210 -10.09 -15.83 -11.97
N ASN A 211 -8.90 -16.29 -11.64
CA ASN A 211 -8.67 -17.42 -10.74
C ASN A 211 -8.54 -16.99 -9.27
N TYR A 212 -8.20 -15.72 -9.01
CA TYR A 212 -7.90 -15.16 -7.69
C TYR A 212 -8.88 -14.03 -7.33
N MET A 213 -10.14 -14.19 -7.76
CA MET A 213 -11.21 -13.23 -7.45
C MET A 213 -11.43 -13.02 -5.96
N ASP A 214 -11.33 -14.07 -5.14
CA ASP A 214 -11.58 -13.95 -3.70
C ASP A 214 -10.53 -13.03 -3.02
N PRO A 215 -9.20 -13.26 -3.16
CA PRO A 215 -8.19 -12.33 -2.65
C PRO A 215 -8.33 -10.90 -3.20
N ILE A 216 -8.66 -10.74 -4.47
CA ILE A 216 -8.88 -9.42 -5.10
C ILE A 216 -10.05 -8.71 -4.42
N CYS A 217 -11.17 -9.40 -4.23
CA CYS A 217 -12.36 -8.85 -3.58
C CYS A 217 -12.07 -8.52 -2.12
N ASP A 218 -11.42 -9.40 -1.38
CA ASP A 218 -11.07 -9.21 0.03
C ASP A 218 -10.18 -7.97 0.22
N PHE A 219 -9.16 -7.81 -0.64
CA PHE A 219 -8.33 -6.62 -0.63
C PHE A 219 -9.14 -5.35 -0.93
N LEU A 220 -9.96 -5.34 -1.99
CA LEU A 220 -10.78 -4.16 -2.32
C LEU A 220 -11.81 -3.84 -1.24
N TYR A 221 -12.32 -4.86 -0.55
CA TYR A 221 -13.18 -4.68 0.60
C TYR A 221 -12.46 -4.07 1.79
N HIS A 222 -11.26 -4.55 2.09
CA HIS A 222 -10.39 -3.93 3.08
C HIS A 222 -10.13 -2.46 2.70
N VAL A 223 -9.81 -2.18 1.44
CA VAL A 223 -9.59 -0.79 0.97
C VAL A 223 -10.82 0.09 1.17
N LYS A 224 -12.00 -0.45 0.83
CA LYS A 224 -13.28 0.23 1.02
C LYS A 224 -13.52 0.58 2.48
N TYR A 225 -13.48 -0.41 3.37
CA TYR A 225 -13.90 -0.19 4.75
C TYR A 225 -12.85 0.51 5.61
N MET A 226 -11.56 0.39 5.29
CA MET A 226 -10.49 1.00 6.07
C MET A 226 -10.08 2.39 5.55
N PHE A 227 -10.18 2.64 4.24
CA PHE A 227 -9.62 3.86 3.64
C PHE A 227 -10.66 4.72 2.92
N THR A 228 -11.35 4.20 1.89
CA THR A 228 -12.15 5.04 0.97
C THR A 228 -13.57 5.31 1.45
N GLY A 229 -14.16 4.42 2.26
CA GLY A 229 -15.55 4.47 2.67
C GLY A 229 -16.50 4.44 1.46
N ASP A 230 -17.46 5.35 1.43
CA ASP A 230 -18.37 5.54 0.30
C ASP A 230 -17.88 6.62 -0.71
N SER A 231 -16.75 7.28 -0.45
CA SER A 231 -16.25 8.42 -1.26
C SER A 231 -15.97 8.05 -2.72
N VAL A 232 -15.61 6.79 -2.99
CA VAL A 232 -15.31 6.29 -4.34
C VAL A 232 -16.59 5.84 -5.10
N LYS A 233 -17.71 5.60 -4.39
CA LYS A 233 -19.00 5.35 -5.04
C LYS A 233 -19.48 6.59 -5.78
N GLU A 234 -19.35 7.77 -5.17
CA GLU A 234 -19.82 9.04 -5.75
C GLU A 234 -19.04 9.44 -7.02
N GLN A 235 -17.79 8.99 -7.15
CA GLN A 235 -16.96 9.19 -8.35
C GLN A 235 -17.19 8.13 -9.43
N GLY A 236 -18.16 7.24 -9.25
CA GLY A 236 -18.53 6.19 -10.22
C GLY A 236 -17.62 4.96 -10.22
N GLY A 237 -16.67 4.84 -9.27
CA GLY A 237 -15.75 3.70 -9.21
C GLY A 237 -16.44 2.37 -8.88
N MET A 238 -17.51 2.41 -8.07
CA MET A 238 -18.21 1.19 -7.65
C MET A 238 -19.25 0.71 -8.67
N ASP A 239 -19.85 1.61 -9.47
CA ASP A 239 -20.79 1.22 -10.53
C ASP A 239 -20.09 0.52 -11.70
N ARG A 240 -18.79 0.80 -11.90
CA ARG A 240 -17.91 0.16 -12.89
C ARG A 240 -17.36 -1.20 -12.46
N THR A 241 -17.67 -1.68 -11.25
CA THR A 241 -17.26 -3.03 -10.83
C THR A 241 -17.87 -4.07 -11.78
N PRO A 242 -17.07 -5.04 -12.29
CA PRO A 242 -17.60 -6.10 -13.12
C PRO A 242 -18.76 -6.82 -12.42
N TRP A 243 -19.79 -7.19 -13.17
CA TRP A 243 -20.98 -7.88 -12.64
C TRP A 243 -20.62 -9.16 -11.86
N LYS A 244 -19.49 -9.80 -12.18
CA LYS A 244 -18.93 -10.95 -11.44
C LYS A 244 -18.53 -10.58 -10.00
N VAL A 245 -17.91 -9.41 -9.79
CA VAL A 245 -17.56 -8.88 -8.46
C VAL A 245 -18.83 -8.48 -7.69
N LYS A 246 -19.83 -7.91 -8.39
CA LYS A 246 -21.15 -7.62 -7.80
C LYS A 246 -21.86 -8.90 -7.35
N LYS A 247 -21.71 -10.01 -8.09
CA LYS A 247 -22.30 -11.32 -7.79
C LYS A 247 -21.58 -12.07 -6.67
N VAL A 248 -20.26 -11.89 -6.52
CA VAL A 248 -19.48 -12.61 -5.50
C VAL A 248 -19.77 -12.11 -4.10
N ARG A 249 -20.13 -10.82 -3.90
CA ARG A 249 -20.63 -10.17 -2.65
C ARG A 249 -20.21 -8.70 -2.77
N LEU A 250 -21.04 -7.81 -3.31
CA LEU A 250 -20.91 -6.34 -3.13
C LEU A 250 -22.25 -5.66 -2.84
N GLU A 251 -23.36 -6.40 -2.80
CA GLU A 251 -24.61 -5.86 -2.26
C GLU A 251 -24.47 -5.70 -0.73
N PRO A 252 -24.82 -4.54 -0.15
CA PRO A 252 -25.07 -4.49 1.28
C PRO A 252 -26.15 -5.54 1.62
N PRO A 253 -26.11 -6.19 2.80
CA PRO A 253 -27.18 -7.09 3.18
C PRO A 253 -28.49 -6.32 3.07
N ARG A 254 -29.35 -6.74 2.14
CA ARG A 254 -30.74 -6.29 2.13
C ARG A 254 -31.25 -6.60 3.52
N SER A 255 -31.63 -5.56 4.26
CA SER A 255 -32.38 -5.70 5.50
C SER A 255 -33.66 -6.46 5.15
N HIS A 256 -33.60 -7.79 5.24
CA HIS A 256 -34.76 -8.66 5.24
C HIS A 256 -35.46 -8.42 6.58
N CYS A 257 -36.36 -7.43 6.59
CA CYS A 257 -37.48 -7.46 7.52
C CYS A 257 -38.35 -8.66 7.12
N PRO A 258 -38.53 -9.68 7.97
CA PRO A 258 -39.38 -10.81 7.62
C PRO A 258 -40.86 -10.38 7.65
N GLY A 259 -41.54 -10.59 6.52
CA GLY A 259 -42.92 -11.06 6.49
C GLY A 259 -44.02 -10.14 7.01
N GLY A 260 -44.45 -9.18 6.18
CA GLY A 260 -45.82 -8.69 6.23
C GLY A 260 -46.75 -9.69 5.53
N ASN A 261 -47.38 -10.58 6.29
CA ASN A 261 -48.48 -11.42 5.79
C ASN A 261 -49.68 -10.52 5.42
N ARG A 262 -50.01 -10.45 4.12
CA ARG A 262 -51.36 -10.09 3.66
C ARG A 262 -52.09 -11.37 3.26
N GLN A 263 -52.97 -11.83 4.13
CA GLN A 263 -54.15 -12.60 3.73
C GLN A 263 -55.37 -11.69 3.85
N GLN A 264 -56.23 -11.78 2.84
CA GLN A 264 -57.53 -11.13 2.76
C GLN A 264 -58.47 -11.66 3.86
N GLU A 265 -59.19 -10.75 4.52
CA GLU A 265 -60.60 -11.02 4.87
C GLU A 265 -61.38 -9.71 5.09
N ARG A 266 -62.64 -9.74 4.66
CA ARG A 266 -63.61 -8.64 4.60
C ARG A 266 -64.21 -8.35 5.97
N ALA A 267 -64.49 -7.07 6.27
CA ALA A 267 -65.78 -6.52 6.72
C ALA A 267 -65.58 -5.15 7.42
N SER A 268 -66.34 -4.15 6.99
CA SER A 268 -66.56 -2.86 7.68
C SER A 268 -67.78 -2.97 8.63
N PRO A 269 -68.24 -1.89 9.30
CA PRO A 269 -67.55 -0.83 10.05
C PRO A 269 -68.18 -0.62 11.46
N GLU A 270 -67.51 0.02 12.43
CA GLU A 270 -68.22 0.81 13.46
C GLU A 270 -67.35 1.79 14.28
N ARG A 271 -67.77 3.07 14.23
CA ARG A 271 -67.91 4.08 15.29
C ARG A 271 -66.83 4.36 16.36
N SER A 272 -66.27 5.57 16.23
CA SER A 272 -66.43 6.73 17.15
C SER A 272 -65.65 6.84 18.49
N GLN A 273 -65.25 8.10 18.77
CA GLN A 273 -64.92 8.75 20.06
C GLN A 273 -63.50 8.51 20.62
N SER A 274 -62.61 9.52 20.71
CA SER A 274 -62.52 10.72 21.59
C SER A 274 -61.91 10.43 22.98
N GLY A 275 -60.94 11.27 23.41
CA GLY A 275 -60.36 11.28 24.77
C GLY A 275 -58.82 11.30 24.77
N ARG A 276 -58.14 12.46 24.78
CA ARG A 276 -57.64 13.25 25.93
C ARG A 276 -56.71 12.52 26.94
N CYS A 277 -55.45 12.98 26.89
CA CYS A 277 -54.65 13.57 28.00
C CYS A 277 -53.90 12.70 29.04
N ARG A 278 -52.60 13.06 29.15
CA ARG A 278 -51.64 13.02 30.29
C ARG A 278 -51.09 11.64 30.70
N GLY A 279 -49.79 11.45 30.93
CA GLY A 279 -48.60 12.31 30.92
C GLY A 279 -47.42 11.57 31.59
N ARG A 280 -46.19 12.13 31.46
CA ARG A 280 -44.93 11.81 32.19
C ARG A 280 -44.35 10.40 31.90
N ASP A 281 -43.06 10.14 31.71
CA ASP A 281 -41.79 10.81 32.04
C ASP A 281 -40.71 10.53 30.97
N GLN A 282 -39.76 11.45 30.81
CA GLN A 282 -38.47 11.29 30.10
C GLN A 282 -37.44 10.63 31.06
N PRO A 283 -36.37 9.93 30.61
CA PRO A 283 -35.17 10.64 30.15
C PRO A 283 -34.26 9.95 29.12
N GLN A 284 -33.38 10.79 28.57
CA GLN A 284 -32.26 10.52 27.67
C GLN A 284 -31.14 9.66 28.30
N ALA A 285 -30.50 8.83 27.48
CA ALA A 285 -29.14 8.30 27.66
C ALA A 285 -28.65 7.75 26.29
N ALA A 286 -27.40 7.76 25.88
CA ALA A 286 -26.17 8.44 26.28
C ALA A 286 -25.15 8.18 25.14
N ARG A 287 -24.31 9.16 24.80
CA ARG A 287 -23.12 8.99 23.93
C ARG A 287 -21.93 8.55 24.80
N PRO A 288 -21.03 7.65 24.34
CA PRO A 288 -19.82 7.36 25.07
C PRO A 288 -18.73 8.41 24.80
N LYS A 289 -18.18 8.98 25.89
CA LYS A 289 -16.92 9.74 25.92
C LYS A 289 -15.77 8.77 26.21
N TRP A 290 -14.68 8.90 25.48
CA TRP A 290 -13.39 8.31 25.83
C TRP A 290 -12.64 9.25 26.79
N SER A 291 -12.30 8.76 27.97
CA SER A 291 -11.41 9.44 28.94
C SER A 291 -9.98 8.91 28.82
N LYS A 292 -9.03 9.85 28.82
CA LYS A 292 -7.61 9.63 29.08
C LYS A 292 -7.42 9.44 30.58
N GLU A 293 -6.54 8.53 30.99
CA GLU A 293 -5.86 8.62 32.28
C GLU A 293 -4.48 7.94 32.21
N ASN A 294 -3.45 8.76 32.47
CA ASN A 294 -2.14 8.38 33.02
C ASN A 294 -2.39 7.93 34.49
N THR A 295 -1.61 7.11 35.20
CA THR A 295 -0.20 7.24 35.63
C THR A 295 0.06 6.10 36.64
N TRP A 296 1.21 5.41 36.59
CA TRP A 296 1.95 4.74 37.69
C TRP A 296 3.28 4.28 37.06
N GLY A 297 4.50 4.46 37.56
CA GLY A 297 5.09 5.12 38.72
C GLY A 297 6.62 5.06 38.53
N GLN A 298 7.35 6.07 39.02
CA GLN A 298 8.81 6.07 39.15
C GLN A 298 9.23 5.18 40.32
N GLU A 299 10.31 4.41 40.16
CA GLU A 299 11.41 4.22 41.14
C GLU A 299 12.27 2.99 40.75
N ASN A 300 13.49 3.21 40.24
CA ASN A 300 14.72 2.92 40.99
C ASN A 300 15.97 3.10 40.10
N SER A 301 16.89 3.93 40.59
CA SER A 301 18.30 3.97 40.22
C SER A 301 19.11 3.14 41.20
N GLN A 302 20.30 2.71 40.74
CA GLN A 302 21.48 2.22 41.46
C GLN A 302 21.69 0.69 41.54
N ALA A 303 22.74 0.24 40.84
CA ALA A 303 23.87 -0.58 41.32
C ALA A 303 24.37 -1.57 40.24
N GLU A 304 25.68 -1.46 39.97
CA GLU A 304 26.61 -2.34 39.20
C GLU A 304 26.62 -2.26 37.67
#